data_AF-A0A955XVQ5-F1
#
_entry.id   AF-A0A955XVQ5-F1
#
_cell.length_a   1.000
_cell.length_b   1.000
_cell.length_c   1.000
_cell.angle_alpha   90.00
_cell.angle_beta   90.00
_cell.angle_gamma   90.00
#
_symmetry.space_group_name_H-M   'P 1'
#
loop_
_entity.id
_entity.type
_entity.pdbx_description
1 polymer ?
#
loop_
_entity_poly.entity_id
_entity_poly.type
_entity_poly.pdbx_seq_one_letter_code
_entity_poly.pdbx_strand_id
1 'polypeptide(L)' 'MCLICIEFQKDRMSPLEARRALGEMRSGLEPSHVREVESMIRDKEDAAKQGESKD' A
#
# COMPACT_ATOMS: atom_id res chain seq x y z
N MET A 1 -2.76 -11.80 6.20
CA MET A 1 -3.49 -10.62 5.69
C MET A 1 -3.69 -9.65 6.85
N CYS A 2 -3.06 -8.48 6.79
CA CYS A 2 -3.04 -7.49 7.89
C CYS A 2 -4.13 -6.40 7.71
N LEU A 3 -4.25 -5.49 8.70
CA LEU A 3 -5.20 -4.37 8.65
C LEU A 3 -5.01 -3.50 7.39
N ILE A 4 -3.74 -3.24 7.02
CA ILE A 4 -3.39 -2.46 5.82
C ILE A 4 -4.00 -3.12 4.58
N CYS A 5 -3.91 -4.44 4.43
CA CYS A 5 -4.49 -5.13 3.28
C CYS A 5 -5.99 -4.89 3.18
N ILE A 6 -6.71 -5.00 4.30
CA ILE A 6 -8.17 -4.86 4.33
C ILE A 6 -8.59 -3.42 4.00
N GLU A 7 -7.96 -2.44 4.66
CA GLU A 7 -8.33 -1.03 4.46
C GLU A 7 -7.88 -0.51 3.08
N PHE A 8 -6.74 -0.97 2.60
CA PHE A 8 -6.17 -0.55 1.31
C PHE A 8 -6.92 -1.15 0.12
N GLN A 9 -7.35 -2.42 0.21
CA GLN A 9 -8.20 -3.07 -0.80
C GLN A 9 -9.61 -2.47 -0.87
N LYS A 10 -10.12 -1.93 0.23
CA LYS A 10 -11.42 -1.25 0.28
C LYS A 10 -11.36 0.23 -0.09
N ASP A 11 -10.20 0.70 -0.59
CA ASP A 11 -9.95 2.11 -0.88
C ASP A 11 -10.20 3.06 0.31
N ARG A 12 -10.13 2.54 1.55
CA ARG A 12 -10.32 3.34 2.79
C ARG A 12 -9.01 3.89 3.35
N MET A 13 -7.89 3.58 2.70
CA MET A 13 -6.55 4.01 3.05
C MET A 13 -5.81 4.44 1.77
N SER A 14 -5.23 5.63 1.79
CA SER A 14 -4.41 6.14 0.67
C SER A 14 -3.05 5.42 0.61
N PRO A 15 -2.36 5.44 -0.55
CA PRO A 15 -1.02 4.83 -0.67
C PRO A 15 -0.01 5.38 0.34
N LEU A 16 -0.09 6.68 0.63
CA LEU A 16 0.77 7.34 1.60
C LEU A 16 0.51 6.85 3.04
N GLU A 17 -0.76 6.72 3.43
CA GLU A 17 -1.14 6.20 4.75
C GLU A 17 -0.73 4.74 4.90
N ALA A 18 -0.95 3.93 3.87
CA ALA A 18 -0.54 2.53 3.84
C ALA A 18 0.99 2.39 3.98
N ARG A 19 1.77 3.28 3.36
CA ARG A 19 3.23 3.30 3.53
C ARG A 19 3.68 3.61 4.94
N ARG A 20 3.05 4.60 5.58
CA ARG A 20 3.35 4.97 6.97
C ARG A 20 3.02 3.82 7.92
N ALA A 21 1.80 3.28 7.82
CA ALA A 21 1.35 2.16 8.63
C ALA A 21 2.25 0.92 8.46
N LEU A 22 2.68 0.62 7.23
CA LEU A 22 3.59 -0.48 6.98
C LEU A 22 4.95 -0.26 7.64
N GLY A 23 5.48 0.97 7.63
CA GLY A 23 6.73 1.32 8.30
C GLY A 23 6.67 1.08 9.82
N GLU A 24 5.55 1.42 10.45
CA GLU A 24 5.32 1.23 11.88
C GLU A 24 5.16 -0.25 12.26
N MET A 25 4.46 -1.02 11.42
CA MET A 25 4.14 -2.43 11.71
C MET A 25 5.20 -3.42 11.20
N ARG A 26 6.19 -2.97 10.44
CA ARG A 26 7.14 -3.83 9.69
C ARG A 26 7.82 -4.89 10.54
N SER A 27 8.16 -4.59 11.79
CA SER A 27 8.85 -5.50 12.71
C SER A 27 8.01 -6.69 13.16
N GLY A 28 6.67 -6.59 13.09
CA GLY A 28 5.73 -7.65 13.47
C GLY A 28 5.18 -8.44 12.27
N LEU A 29 5.69 -8.19 11.06
CA LEU A 29 5.22 -8.83 9.84
C LEU A 29 6.32 -9.70 9.23
N GLU A 30 5.91 -10.82 8.64
CA GLU A 30 6.81 -11.68 7.89
C GLU A 30 7.39 -10.93 6.66
N PRO A 31 8.69 -11.10 6.35
CA PRO A 31 9.32 -10.39 5.23
C PRO A 31 8.66 -10.64 3.87
N SER A 32 8.09 -11.83 3.66
CA SER A 32 7.29 -12.14 2.46
C SER A 32 6.05 -11.25 2.39
N HIS A 33 5.30 -11.14 3.48
CA HIS A 33 4.10 -10.34 3.53
C HIS A 33 4.38 -8.84 3.40
N VAL A 34 5.49 -8.36 3.99
CA VAL A 34 5.93 -6.97 3.78
C VAL A 34 6.07 -6.69 2.28
N ARG A 35 6.77 -7.56 1.53
CA ARG A 35 6.95 -7.38 0.07
C ARG A 35 5.63 -7.38 -0.70
N GLU A 36 4.68 -8.23 -0.32
CA GLU A 36 3.34 -8.24 -0.93
C GLU A 36 2.62 -6.90 -0.74
N VAL A 37 2.62 -6.38 0.49
CA VAL A 37 1.99 -5.09 0.80
C VAL A 37 2.71 -3.94 0.09
N GLU A 38 4.05 -3.98 0.02
CA GLU A 38 4.83 -2.99 -0.72
C GLU A 38 4.50 -2.97 -2.21
N SER A 39 4.34 -4.15 -2.83
CA SER A 39 3.97 -4.27 -4.25
C SER A 39 2.58 -3.68 -4.47
N MET A 40 1.60 -4.08 -3.67
CA MET A 40 0.22 -3.58 -3.77
C MET A 40 0.14 -2.06 -3.63
N ILE A 41 0.91 -1.47 -2.70
CA ILE A 41 0.95 -0.01 -2.55
C ILE A 41 1.56 0.65 -3.79
N ARG A 42 2.70 0.12 -4.27
CA ARG A 42 3.38 0.66 -5.47
C ARG A 42 2.47 0.63 -6.69
N ASP A 43 1.77 -0.47 -6.94
CA ASP A 43 0.89 -0.61 -8.10
C ASP A 43 -0.18 0.50 -8.13
N LYS A 44 -0.71 0.87 -6.96
CA LYS A 44 -1.69 1.95 -6.83
C LYS A 44 -1.06 3.35 -6.95
N GLU A 45 0.16 3.54 -6.44
CA GLU A 45 0.93 4.78 -6.64
C GLU A 45 1.22 5.02 -8.13
N ASP A 46 1.61 3.97 -8.85
CA ASP A 46 1.91 4.04 -10.28
C ASP A 46 0.64 4.25 -11.11
N ALA A 47 -0.48 3.63 -10.72
CA ALA A 47 -1.78 3.90 -11.34
C ALA A 47 -2.22 5.37 -11.16
N ALA A 48 -1.99 5.96 -9.97
CA ALA A 48 -2.31 7.37 -9.72
C ALA A 48 -1.46 8.31 -10.60
N LYS A 49 -0.16 8.04 -10.73
CA LYS A 49 0.76 8.85 -11.56
C LYS A 49 0.46 8.75 -13.06
N GLN A 50 0.03 7.59 -13.54
CA GLN A 50 -0.33 7.41 -14.96
C GLN A 50 -1.68 8.02 -15.33
N GLY A 51 -2.52 8.35 -14.33
CA GLY A 51 -3.77 9.09 -14.54
C GLY A 51 -3.60 10.60 -14.76
N GLU A 52 -2.48 11.19 -14.34
CA GLU A 52 -2.23 12.65 -14.37
C GLU A 52 -1.65 13.19 -15.70
N SER A 53 -1.49 12.37 -16.75
CA SER A 53 -1.00 12.81 -18.08
C SER A 53 -2.10 12.93 -19.15
N LYS A 54 -3.36 13.13 -18.75
CA LYS A 54 -4.47 13.33 -19.68
C LYS A 54 -5.34 14.51 -19.26
N ASP A 55 -4.82 15.73 -19.43
CA ASP A 55 -5.59 16.93 -19.75
C ASP A 55 -4.69 17.93 -20.50
#